data_AF-A0A937ZMT1-F1
#
_entry.id   AF-A0A937ZMT1-F1
#
_cell.length_a   1.000
_cell.length_b   1.000
_cell.length_c   1.000
_cell.angle_alpha   90.00
_cell.angle_beta   90.00
_cell.angle_gamma   90.00
#
_symmetry.space_group_name_H-M   'P 1'
#
loop_
_entity.id
_entity.type
_entity.pdbx_description
1 polymer ?
#
loop_
_entity_poly.entity_id
_entity_poly.type
_entity_poly.pdbx_seq_one_letter_code
_entity_poly.pdbx_strand_id
1 'polypeptide(L)'
;MHLLAAVPGRIDDGGEAIDLGQTPGDILVLTAADTEIACLAAAQARRLQADAGAPTLRLANLLRLAHPLSVDHYVGRMVRPARLVVVRLLGGRGYWPYGVDEIEAACGERGIPVAFLPGDDQPDAELARATTLAAPDAFRLWQYLVHGGVENAAHFL
;
A
#
# COMPACT_ATOMS: atom_id res chain seq x y z
N MET A 1 10.16 -23.94 7.84
CA MET A 1 9.06 -22.96 7.91
C MET A 1 8.38 -22.94 6.55
N HIS A 2 7.05 -23.01 6.49
CA HIS A 2 6.27 -23.10 5.25
C HIS A 2 5.47 -21.82 5.08
N LEU A 3 5.39 -21.25 3.86
CA LEU A 3 4.59 -20.07 3.55
C LEU A 3 3.19 -20.54 3.10
N LEU A 4 2.14 -20.07 3.77
CA LEU A 4 0.76 -20.47 3.48
C LEU A 4 0.15 -19.57 2.41
N ALA A 5 -0.69 -20.13 1.54
CA ALA A 5 -1.49 -19.31 0.63
C ALA A 5 -2.62 -18.61 1.40
N ALA A 6 -2.83 -17.33 1.13
CA ALA A 6 -3.97 -16.57 1.59
C ALA A 6 -5.31 -17.25 1.22
N VAL A 7 -6.11 -17.61 2.23
CA VAL A 7 -7.47 -18.17 2.04
C VAL A 7 -8.52 -17.08 2.27
N PRO A 8 -9.48 -16.85 1.33
CA PRO A 8 -10.59 -15.92 1.55
C PRO A 8 -11.42 -16.26 2.79
N GLY A 9 -11.74 -15.28 3.62
CA GLY A 9 -12.63 -15.43 4.79
C GLY A 9 -11.98 -15.91 6.09
N ARG A 10 -10.68 -16.21 6.11
CA ARG A 10 -9.93 -16.48 7.36
C ARG A 10 -9.41 -15.18 7.96
N ILE A 11 -9.77 -14.90 9.20
CA ILE A 11 -9.11 -13.87 10.03
C ILE A 11 -7.85 -14.54 10.60
N ASP A 12 -6.69 -13.97 10.32
CA ASP A 12 -5.41 -14.44 10.83
C ASP A 12 -5.01 -13.54 12.00
N ASP A 13 -4.63 -14.14 13.13
CA ASP A 13 -4.17 -13.42 14.32
C ASP A 13 -2.71 -12.91 14.15
N GLY A 14 -2.15 -13.04 12.94
CA GLY A 14 -0.85 -12.51 12.55
C GLY A 14 0.33 -13.41 12.88
N GLY A 15 0.06 -14.62 13.40
CA GLY A 15 1.08 -15.59 13.81
C GLY A 15 1.64 -16.43 12.66
N GLU A 16 0.91 -16.60 11.56
CA GLU A 16 1.35 -17.41 10.43
C GLU A 16 1.84 -16.56 9.25
N ALA A 17 2.90 -17.02 8.60
CA ALA A 17 3.37 -16.42 7.35
C ALA A 17 2.42 -16.80 6.20
N ILE A 18 1.86 -15.77 5.56
CA ILE A 18 1.00 -15.90 4.38
C ILE A 18 1.58 -15.22 3.13
N ASP A 19 1.30 -15.80 1.96
CA ASP A 19 1.44 -15.21 0.63
C ASP A 19 0.06 -14.74 0.14
N LEU A 20 -0.07 -13.46 -0.23
CA LEU A 20 -1.32 -12.91 -0.74
C LEU A 20 -1.67 -13.41 -2.15
N GLY A 21 -0.73 -14.05 -2.86
CA GLY A 21 -0.96 -14.63 -4.18
C GLY A 21 -1.22 -13.60 -5.28
N GLN A 22 -0.82 -12.35 -5.07
CA GLN A 22 -0.97 -11.28 -6.06
C GLN A 22 0.14 -11.36 -7.12
N THR A 23 -0.13 -10.79 -8.29
CA THR A 23 0.88 -10.57 -9.33
C THR A 23 1.44 -9.15 -9.25
N PRO A 24 2.69 -8.88 -9.66
CA PRO A 24 3.24 -7.52 -9.68
C PRO A 24 2.38 -6.52 -10.48
N GLY A 25 2.52 -5.24 -10.18
CA GLY A 25 1.89 -4.14 -10.91
C GLY A 25 2.69 -2.83 -10.82
N ASP A 26 2.32 -1.83 -11.60
CA ASP A 26 3.02 -0.54 -11.67
C ASP A 26 2.87 0.28 -10.38
N ILE A 27 1.67 0.33 -9.82
CA ILE A 27 1.34 1.08 -8.61
C ILE A 27 0.90 0.10 -7.53
N LEU A 28 1.47 0.24 -6.34
CA LEU A 28 1.12 -0.55 -5.16
C LEU A 28 0.56 0.37 -4.07
N VAL A 29 -0.65 0.06 -3.57
CA VAL A 29 -1.23 0.73 -2.40
C VAL A 29 -1.48 -0.28 -1.29
N LEU A 30 -0.92 0.00 -0.11
CA LEU A 30 -1.10 -0.74 1.12
C LEU A 30 -1.90 0.10 2.11
N THR A 31 -2.98 -0.44 2.67
CA THR A 31 -3.81 0.24 3.67
C THR A 31 -4.42 -0.77 4.62
N ALA A 32 -4.80 -0.37 5.83
CA ALA A 32 -5.58 -1.21 6.73
C ALA A 32 -7.10 -1.19 6.43
N ALA A 33 -7.56 -0.23 5.62
CA ALA A 33 -8.98 0.01 5.37
C ALA A 33 -9.49 -0.65 4.09
N ASP A 34 -10.32 -1.67 4.22
CA ASP A 34 -10.93 -2.36 3.07
C ASP A 34 -11.87 -1.45 2.25
N THR A 35 -12.43 -0.40 2.85
CA THR A 35 -13.25 0.59 2.17
C THR A 35 -12.44 1.42 1.16
N GLU A 36 -11.18 1.74 1.47
CA GLU A 36 -10.25 2.38 0.53
C GLU A 36 -9.89 1.44 -0.61
N ILE A 37 -9.61 0.17 -0.30
CA ILE A 37 -9.35 -0.87 -1.30
C ILE A 37 -10.54 -0.96 -2.26
N ALA A 38 -11.77 -0.99 -1.74
CA ALA A 38 -12.98 -1.03 -2.57
C ALA A 38 -13.11 0.23 -3.45
N CYS A 39 -12.87 1.42 -2.91
CA CYS A 39 -12.97 2.68 -3.66
C CYS A 39 -11.91 2.78 -4.76
N LEU A 40 -10.65 2.45 -4.45
CA LEU A 40 -9.54 2.46 -5.41
C LEU A 40 -9.72 1.39 -6.49
N ALA A 41 -10.23 0.21 -6.14
CA ALA A 41 -10.54 -0.83 -7.12
C ALA A 41 -11.64 -0.37 -8.10
N ALA A 42 -12.70 0.27 -7.60
CA ALA A 42 -13.77 0.81 -8.43
C ALA A 42 -13.27 1.94 -9.35
N ALA A 43 -12.44 2.84 -8.81
CA ALA A 43 -11.82 3.92 -9.59
C ALA A 43 -10.88 3.38 -10.69
N GLN A 44 -10.05 2.39 -10.37
CA GLN A 44 -9.17 1.74 -11.34
C GLN A 44 -9.95 1.02 -12.44
N ALA A 45 -11.06 0.36 -12.10
CA ALA A 45 -11.91 -0.29 -13.10
C ALA A 45 -12.45 0.73 -14.12
N ARG A 46 -12.91 1.91 -13.66
CA ARG A 46 -13.33 3.01 -14.54
C ARG A 46 -12.16 3.54 -15.38
N ARG A 47 -10.98 3.70 -14.76
CA ARG A 47 -9.77 4.15 -15.46
C ARG A 47 -9.37 3.22 -16.60
N LEU A 48 -9.39 1.90 -16.37
CA LEU A 48 -9.06 0.89 -17.39
C LEU A 48 -10.11 0.80 -18.51
N GLN A 49 -11.38 1.11 -18.21
CA GLN A 49 -12.42 1.23 -19.24
C GLN A 49 -12.17 2.43 -20.17
N ALA A 50 -11.65 3.53 -19.62
CA ALA A 50 -11.33 4.74 -20.39
C ALA A 50 -9.98 4.61 -21.14
N ASP A 51 -9.00 3.95 -20.53
CA ASP A 51 -7.66 3.74 -21.08
C ASP A 51 -7.10 2.37 -20.66
N ALA A 52 -7.11 1.42 -21.60
CA ALA A 52 -6.57 0.08 -21.37
C ALA A 52 -5.03 0.06 -21.15
N GLY A 53 -4.33 1.15 -21.50
CA GLY A 53 -2.90 1.33 -21.27
C GLY A 53 -2.55 1.99 -19.93
N ALA A 54 -3.55 2.31 -19.10
CA ALA A 54 -3.32 2.92 -17.80
C ALA A 54 -2.44 2.02 -16.90
N PRO A 55 -1.61 2.61 -16.02
CA PRO A 55 -0.78 1.86 -15.09
C PRO A 55 -1.58 0.83 -14.28
N THR A 56 -1.02 -0.36 -14.14
CA THR A 56 -1.63 -1.44 -13.37
C THR A 56 -1.57 -1.15 -11.87
N LEU A 57 -2.67 -1.41 -11.17
CA LEU A 57 -2.79 -1.16 -9.73
C LEU A 57 -2.85 -2.47 -8.94
N ARG A 58 -2.15 -2.53 -7.82
CA ARG A 58 -2.28 -3.57 -6.78
C ARG A 58 -2.64 -2.93 -5.46
N LEU A 59 -3.63 -3.52 -4.82
CA LEU A 59 -4.18 -3.08 -3.55
C LEU A 59 -4.08 -4.24 -2.57
N ALA A 60 -3.54 -4.01 -1.38
CA ALA A 60 -3.54 -5.03 -0.34
C ALA A 60 -3.83 -4.44 1.03
N ASN A 61 -4.52 -5.24 1.84
CA ASN A 61 -4.72 -4.93 3.24
C ASN A 61 -3.45 -5.27 4.02
N LEU A 62 -2.77 -4.26 4.58
CA LEU A 62 -1.50 -4.44 5.29
C LEU A 62 -1.62 -5.31 6.55
N LEU A 63 -2.82 -5.41 7.14
CA LEU A 63 -3.07 -6.28 8.30
C LEU A 63 -2.88 -7.76 7.96
N ARG A 64 -2.93 -8.11 6.66
CA ARG A 64 -2.62 -9.45 6.17
C ARG A 64 -1.13 -9.73 6.05
N LEU A 65 -0.27 -8.73 6.30
CA LEU A 65 1.18 -8.82 6.24
C LEU A 65 1.80 -8.64 7.64
N ALA A 66 1.21 -9.30 8.65
CA ALA A 66 1.66 -9.18 10.04
C ALA A 66 2.99 -9.93 10.30
N HIS A 67 3.18 -11.10 9.69
CA HIS A 67 4.36 -11.91 9.92
C HIS A 67 5.57 -11.39 9.09
N PRO A 68 6.78 -11.26 9.65
CA PRO A 68 7.97 -10.76 8.92
C PRO A 68 8.24 -11.46 7.59
N LEU A 69 8.16 -12.80 7.56
CA LEU A 69 8.30 -13.57 6.31
C LEU A 69 7.27 -13.18 5.23
N SER A 70 6.04 -12.81 5.60
CA SER A 70 5.04 -12.29 4.65
C SER A 70 5.46 -10.95 4.08
N VAL A 71 5.99 -10.07 4.94
CA VAL A 71 6.53 -8.77 4.53
C VAL A 71 7.69 -8.98 3.56
N ASP A 72 8.68 -9.79 3.91
CA ASP A 72 9.85 -10.06 3.07
C ASP A 72 9.45 -10.59 1.69
N HIS A 73 8.53 -11.56 1.68
CA HIS A 73 8.01 -12.14 0.45
C HIS A 73 7.29 -11.10 -0.40
N TYR A 74 6.43 -10.29 0.23
CA TYR A 74 5.64 -9.27 -0.45
C TYR A 74 6.53 -8.14 -0.98
N VAL A 75 7.51 -7.67 -0.20
CA VAL A 75 8.49 -6.67 -0.62
C VAL A 75 9.31 -7.19 -1.81
N GLY A 76 9.81 -8.42 -1.70
CA GLY A 76 10.60 -9.04 -2.76
C GLY A 76 9.85 -9.14 -4.10
N ARG A 77 8.57 -9.54 -4.05
CA ARG A 77 7.77 -9.81 -5.26
C ARG A 77 6.96 -8.64 -5.78
N MET A 78 6.52 -7.74 -4.91
CA MET A 78 5.51 -6.73 -5.23
C MET A 78 6.06 -5.32 -5.19
N VAL A 79 6.83 -4.99 -4.15
CA VAL A 79 7.42 -3.65 -3.97
C VAL A 79 8.57 -3.44 -4.94
N ARG A 80 9.53 -4.37 -5.01
CA ARG A 80 10.73 -4.24 -5.85
C ARG A 80 10.45 -4.03 -7.35
N PRO A 81 9.43 -4.65 -7.97
CA PRO A 81 9.09 -4.36 -9.37
C PRO A 81 8.12 -3.19 -9.57
N ALA A 82 7.58 -2.58 -8.50
CA ALA A 82 6.67 -1.45 -8.62
C ALA A 82 7.38 -0.17 -9.11
N ARG A 83 6.59 0.76 -9.63
CA ARG A 83 7.03 2.11 -10.06
C ARG A 83 6.60 3.20 -9.09
N LEU A 84 5.62 2.92 -8.23
CA LEU A 84 5.17 3.78 -7.13
C LEU A 84 4.60 2.91 -6.01
N VAL A 85 4.94 3.24 -4.77
CA VAL A 85 4.37 2.61 -3.57
C VAL A 85 3.69 3.66 -2.71
N VAL A 86 2.48 3.38 -2.25
CA VAL A 86 1.77 4.20 -1.26
C VAL A 86 1.38 3.31 -0.09
N VAL A 87 1.74 3.70 1.13
CA VAL A 87 1.43 2.97 2.34
C VAL A 87 0.66 3.90 3.27
N ARG A 88 -0.59 3.56 3.59
CA ARG A 88 -1.43 4.30 4.53
C ARG A 88 -1.46 3.59 5.88
N LEU A 89 -1.02 4.28 6.93
CA LEU A 89 -0.80 3.70 8.27
C LEU A 89 -1.59 4.44 9.34
N LEU A 90 -2.58 3.77 9.93
CA LEU A 90 -3.29 4.25 11.10
C LEU A 90 -2.43 3.99 12.36
N GLY A 91 -2.15 5.03 13.14
CA GLY A 91 -1.25 4.93 14.29
C GLY A 91 0.25 5.07 13.96
N GLY A 92 0.58 5.47 12.73
CA GLY A 92 1.95 5.77 12.32
C GLY A 92 2.85 4.54 12.17
N ARG A 93 4.17 4.78 12.12
CA ARG A 93 5.18 3.74 11.92
C ARG A 93 5.18 2.68 13.02
N GLY A 94 4.84 3.06 14.26
CA GLY A 94 4.78 2.16 15.41
C GLY A 94 3.77 1.01 15.25
N TYR A 95 2.79 1.14 14.37
CA TYR A 95 1.79 0.10 14.12
C TYR A 95 2.32 -1.05 13.25
N TRP A 96 3.24 -0.77 12.33
CA TRP A 96 3.78 -1.76 11.39
C TRP A 96 5.26 -1.49 11.05
N PRO A 97 6.16 -1.47 12.06
CA PRO A 97 7.51 -0.94 11.90
C PRO A 97 8.36 -1.74 10.91
N TYR A 98 8.30 -3.09 10.99
CA TYR A 98 9.07 -3.96 10.10
C TYR A 98 8.68 -3.78 8.63
N GLY A 99 7.38 -3.64 8.34
CA GLY A 99 6.89 -3.38 6.99
C GLY A 99 7.34 -2.04 6.44
N VAL A 100 7.34 -1.00 7.27
CA VAL A 100 7.88 0.32 6.88
C VAL A 100 9.36 0.23 6.56
N ASP A 101 10.16 -0.40 7.43
CA ASP A 101 11.60 -0.57 7.23
C ASP A 101 11.95 -1.28 5.92
N GLU A 102 11.35 -2.43 5.67
CA GLU A 102 11.66 -3.22 4.48
C GLU A 102 11.20 -2.52 3.19
N ILE A 103 10.07 -1.81 3.22
CA ILE A 103 9.59 -1.03 2.08
C ILE A 103 10.49 0.18 1.83
N GLU A 104 10.85 0.93 2.88
CA GLU A 104 11.74 2.09 2.79
C GLU A 104 13.10 1.68 2.22
N ALA A 105 13.70 0.62 2.76
CA ALA A 105 14.96 0.07 2.26
C ALA A 105 14.86 -0.36 0.80
N ALA A 106 13.86 -1.17 0.44
CA ALA A 106 13.70 -1.67 -0.93
C ALA A 106 13.43 -0.56 -1.95
N CYS A 107 12.67 0.48 -1.55
CA CYS A 107 12.40 1.63 -2.39
C CYS A 107 13.65 2.50 -2.56
N GLY A 108 14.39 2.75 -1.47
CA GLY A 108 15.66 3.49 -1.50
C GLY A 108 16.72 2.81 -2.38
N GLU A 109 16.91 1.50 -2.23
CA GLU A 109 17.83 0.70 -3.05
C GLU A 109 17.56 0.78 -4.56
N ARG A 110 16.28 0.89 -4.94
CA ARG A 110 15.83 0.83 -6.34
C ARG A 110 15.41 2.17 -6.92
N GLY A 111 15.45 3.24 -6.13
CA GLY A 111 14.94 4.56 -6.52
C GLY A 111 13.45 4.58 -6.83
N ILE A 112 12.66 3.74 -6.15
CA ILE A 112 11.20 3.70 -6.32
C ILE A 112 10.60 4.82 -5.46
N PRO A 113 9.77 5.72 -6.03
CA PRO A 113 9.07 6.71 -5.23
C PRO A 113 8.09 6.02 -4.27
N VAL A 114 8.08 6.47 -3.02
CA VAL A 114 7.22 5.94 -1.96
C VAL A 114 6.59 7.08 -1.17
N ALA A 115 5.32 6.92 -0.82
CA ALA A 115 4.62 7.76 0.14
C ALA A 115 4.10 6.94 1.31
N PHE A 116 4.53 7.32 2.51
CA PHE A 116 3.95 6.86 3.77
C PHE A 116 2.98 7.93 4.26
N LEU A 117 1.69 7.61 4.28
CA LEU A 117 0.61 8.55 4.56
C LEU A 117 -0.03 8.22 5.91
N PRO A 118 -0.37 9.23 6.73
CA PRO A 118 -1.17 9.01 7.94
C PRO A 118 -2.53 8.39 7.60
N GLY A 119 -3.00 7.50 8.47
CA GLY A 119 -4.32 6.88 8.38
C GLY A 119 -5.46 7.76 8.88
N ASP A 120 -5.16 8.82 9.64
CA ASP A 120 -6.12 9.81 10.14
C ASP A 120 -5.91 11.18 9.45
N ASP A 121 -6.56 12.22 9.98
CA ASP A 121 -6.48 13.60 9.49
C ASP A 121 -5.38 14.43 10.16
N GLN A 122 -4.49 13.79 10.92
CA GLN A 122 -3.36 14.44 11.58
C GLN A 122 -2.05 14.19 10.83
N PRO A 123 -1.18 15.21 10.71
CA PRO A 123 0.12 15.02 10.08
C PRO A 123 1.02 14.13 10.95
N ASP A 124 1.80 13.26 10.29
CA ASP A 124 2.80 12.41 10.95
C ASP A 124 4.20 12.76 10.41
N ALA A 125 5.03 13.36 11.26
CA ALA A 125 6.38 13.79 10.88
C ALA A 125 7.34 12.61 10.66
N GLU A 126 7.10 11.45 11.26
CA GLU A 126 7.92 10.25 11.07
C GLU A 126 7.63 9.63 9.70
N LEU A 127 6.36 9.46 9.34
CA LEU A 127 5.98 8.99 8.00
C LEU A 127 6.41 9.98 6.91
N ALA A 128 6.32 11.28 7.17
CA ALA A 128 6.79 12.30 6.24
C ALA A 128 8.30 12.21 5.95
N ARG A 129 9.13 11.82 6.93
CA ARG A 129 10.57 11.62 6.73
C ARG A 129 10.90 10.39 5.89
N ALA A 130 10.12 9.33 6.01
CA ALA A 130 10.28 8.10 5.21
C ALA A 130 9.71 8.23 3.78
N THR A 131 8.94 9.29 3.51
CA THR A 131 8.34 9.56 2.20
C THR A 131 9.36 10.20 1.26
N THR A 132 9.46 9.68 0.03
CA THR A 132 10.36 10.21 -1.02
C THR A 132 9.65 11.09 -2.05
N LEU A 133 8.31 11.04 -2.10
CA LEU A 133 7.53 11.98 -2.90
C LEU A 133 7.68 13.42 -2.38
N ALA A 134 7.54 14.40 -3.29
CA ALA A 134 7.51 15.80 -2.89
C ALA A 134 6.34 16.05 -1.93
N ALA A 135 6.56 16.87 -0.90
CA ALA A 135 5.56 17.12 0.14
C ALA A 135 4.18 17.53 -0.39
N PRO A 136 4.04 18.38 -1.44
CA PRO A 136 2.73 18.71 -2.01
C PRO A 136 2.02 17.50 -2.65
N ASP A 137 2.77 16.57 -3.25
CA ASP A 137 2.21 15.37 -3.87
C ASP A 137 1.72 14.39 -2.79
N ALA A 138 2.57 14.11 -1.80
CA ALA A 138 2.22 13.27 -0.67
C ALA A 138 1.00 13.82 0.09
N PHE A 139 0.95 15.14 0.31
CA PHE A 139 -0.18 15.81 0.92
C PHE A 139 -1.47 15.64 0.11
N ARG A 140 -1.44 15.82 -1.22
CA ARG A 140 -2.63 15.61 -2.07
C ARG A 140 -3.13 14.17 -2.03
N LEU A 141 -2.23 13.20 -2.13
CA LEU A 141 -2.58 11.78 -2.02
C LEU A 141 -3.24 11.48 -0.66
N TRP A 142 -2.68 12.02 0.42
CA TRP A 142 -3.25 11.89 1.76
C TRP A 142 -4.66 12.48 1.85
N GLN A 143 -4.87 13.70 1.35
CA GLN A 143 -6.17 14.37 1.41
C GLN A 143 -7.27 13.61 0.65
N TYR A 144 -6.96 13.01 -0.52
CA TYR A 144 -7.95 12.18 -1.22
C TYR A 144 -8.38 10.96 -0.40
N LEU A 145 -7.44 10.33 0.31
CA LEU A 145 -7.77 9.18 1.17
C LEU A 145 -8.48 9.60 2.46
N VAL A 146 -8.18 10.78 3.02
CA VAL A 146 -8.87 11.34 4.20
C VAL A 146 -10.34 11.61 3.88
N HIS A 147 -10.62 12.25 2.74
CA HIS A 147 -12.01 12.53 2.34
C HIS A 147 -12.74 11.30 1.79
N GLY A 148 -12.01 10.33 1.25
CA GLY A 148 -12.53 9.03 0.85
C GLY A 148 -13.57 9.07 -0.28
N GLY A 149 -14.15 7.92 -0.60
CA GLY A 149 -15.13 7.77 -1.67
C GLY A 149 -14.51 7.60 -3.06
N VAL A 150 -15.33 7.10 -4.00
CA VAL A 150 -14.86 6.68 -5.33
C VAL A 150 -14.35 7.85 -6.19
N GLU A 151 -14.94 9.04 -6.07
CA GLU A 151 -14.49 10.20 -6.85
C GLU A 151 -13.12 10.71 -6.39
N ASN A 152 -12.88 10.77 -5.07
CA ASN A 152 -11.54 11.09 -4.56
C ASN A 152 -10.53 9.98 -4.90
N ALA A 153 -10.95 8.71 -4.87
CA ALA A 153 -10.10 7.60 -5.32
C ALA A 153 -9.75 7.70 -6.82
N ALA A 154 -10.65 8.24 -7.66
CA ALA A 154 -10.37 8.48 -9.07
C ALA A 154 -9.37 9.64 -9.27
N HIS A 155 -9.44 10.68 -8.44
CA HIS A 155 -8.45 11.77 -8.47
C HIS A 155 -7.10 11.40 -7.83
N PHE A 156 -7.08 10.42 -6.93
CA PHE A 156 -5.87 9.84 -6.39
C PHE A 156 -5.07 9.06 -7.45
N LEU A 157 -5.75 8.38 -8.38
CA LEU A 157 -5.17 7.52 -9.42
C LEU A 157 -4.75 8.29 -10.68
#